data_AF-A0A7W0VN52-F1
#
_entry.id   AF-A0A7W0VN52-F1
#
_cell.length_a   1.000
_cell.length_b   1.000
_cell.length_c   1.000
_cell.angle_alpha   90.00
_cell.angle_beta   90.00
_cell.angle_gamma   90.00
#
_symmetry.space_group_name_H-M   'P 1'
#
loop_
_entity.id
_entity.type
_entity.pdbx_description
1 polymer ?
#
loop_
_entity_poly.entity_id
_entity_poly.type
_entity_poly.pdbx_seq_one_letter_code
_entity_poly.pdbx_strand_id
1 'polypeptide(L)'
;MNTQTDRMITSDLAALATDVRRDLPPIDTALRDTGVYRDGLPGAQARRDALAEERRLQLALMPLAIAQVFAHRVGRAAAGAAAIVCSLALVMLLADPLLMHLVLWFVPGLGVNIGICMMVASTAILVTYVVSTWIAEAWFTRRMREAVATHADVYADLDQLSRGPIDVASKLVKRIDGWSIGLAFGGAAAITTVFGYLLVVTATFQPLSHILSSTSLFAERAAAGNLGPVIYALGLATVIAVVIGRGCDREHRFGEPTPVMKRLSHWSTLAAGVLLGMGVMFATARMATRLLYQLPSSEHRYLLAVGAEGALIAITGWAVLWWRRREQKRLGD
;
A
#
# COMPACT_ATOMS: atom_id res chain seq x y z
N MET A 1 -26.07 -65.73 19.34
CA MET A 1 -25.80 -65.23 17.97
C MET A 1 -27.11 -64.70 17.42
N ASN A 2 -27.16 -63.39 17.15
CA ASN A 2 -28.40 -62.62 16.92
C ASN A 2 -28.89 -62.74 15.47
N THR A 3 -29.79 -63.68 15.22
CA THR A 3 -30.45 -63.92 13.92
C THR A 3 -31.47 -62.85 13.52
N GLN A 4 -31.82 -61.95 14.44
CA GLN A 4 -32.85 -60.93 14.22
C GLN A 4 -32.30 -59.65 13.58
N THR A 5 -31.07 -59.25 13.92
CA THR A 5 -30.37 -58.11 13.30
C THR A 5 -29.98 -58.39 11.85
N ASP A 6 -29.55 -59.62 11.54
CA ASP A 6 -29.20 -59.99 10.16
C ASP A 6 -30.42 -59.96 9.23
N ARG A 7 -31.62 -60.26 9.74
CA ARG A 7 -32.87 -60.18 8.98
C ARG A 7 -33.32 -58.75 8.73
N MET A 8 -33.08 -57.82 9.66
CA MET A 8 -33.37 -56.40 9.44
C MET A 8 -32.43 -55.79 8.41
N ILE A 9 -31.13 -56.10 8.47
CA ILE A 9 -30.14 -55.55 7.53
C ILE A 9 -30.39 -56.06 6.11
N THR A 10 -30.74 -57.34 5.95
CA THR A 10 -31.05 -57.92 4.64
C THR A 10 -32.40 -57.45 4.08
N SER A 11 -33.39 -57.19 4.93
CA SER A 11 -34.66 -56.56 4.56
C SER A 11 -34.45 -55.14 4.02
N ASP A 12 -33.68 -54.31 4.72
CA ASP A 12 -33.44 -52.93 4.31
C ASP A 12 -32.57 -52.86 3.04
N LEU A 13 -31.60 -53.76 2.89
CA LEU A 13 -30.82 -53.88 1.67
C LEU A 13 -31.65 -54.38 0.48
N ALA A 14 -32.61 -55.27 0.71
CA ALA A 14 -33.53 -55.72 -0.34
C ALA A 14 -34.51 -54.61 -0.77
N ALA A 15 -35.00 -53.81 0.19
CA ALA A 15 -35.84 -52.65 -0.09
C ALA A 15 -35.09 -51.56 -0.88
N LEU A 16 -33.81 -51.31 -0.55
CA LEU A 16 -32.92 -50.41 -1.29
C LEU A 16 -32.59 -50.92 -2.70
N ALA A 17 -32.55 -52.23 -2.92
CA ALA A 17 -32.29 -52.83 -4.23
C ALA A 17 -33.48 -52.72 -5.19
N THR A 18 -34.70 -52.64 -4.67
CA THR A 18 -35.93 -52.59 -5.49
C THR A 18 -36.35 -51.19 -5.94
N ASP A 19 -35.79 -50.11 -5.37
CA ASP A 19 -36.32 -48.76 -5.56
C ASP A 19 -35.47 -47.83 -6.47
N VAL A 20 -34.36 -48.30 -7.07
CA VAL A 20 -33.40 -47.41 -7.77
C VAL A 20 -33.11 -47.79 -9.24
N ARG A 21 -33.87 -48.71 -9.84
CA ARG A 21 -33.62 -49.16 -11.24
C ARG A 21 -34.78 -49.00 -12.21
N ARG A 22 -35.59 -47.96 -12.05
CA ARG A 22 -36.45 -47.49 -13.15
C ARG A 22 -36.06 -46.07 -13.54
N ASP A 23 -35.50 -45.97 -14.73
CA ASP A 23 -35.30 -44.77 -15.52
C ASP A 23 -34.35 -43.71 -14.94
N LEU A 24 -33.09 -44.09 -14.71
CA LEU A 24 -32.02 -43.10 -14.67
C LEU A 24 -31.72 -42.65 -16.11
N PRO A 25 -31.87 -41.35 -16.44
CA PRO A 25 -31.41 -40.84 -17.72
C PRO A 25 -29.90 -41.07 -17.86
N PRO A 26 -29.37 -41.11 -19.10
CA PRO A 26 -27.94 -41.31 -19.33
C PRO A 26 -27.10 -40.37 -18.44
N ILE A 27 -25.99 -40.89 -17.91
CA ILE A 27 -25.10 -40.19 -16.94
C ILE A 27 -24.72 -38.78 -17.43
N ASP A 28 -24.60 -38.59 -18.74
CA ASP A 28 -24.29 -37.29 -19.36
C ASP A 28 -25.42 -36.25 -19.23
N THR A 29 -26.68 -36.67 -19.13
CA THR A 29 -27.83 -35.80 -18.87
C THR A 29 -27.98 -35.49 -17.38
N ALA A 30 -27.73 -36.46 -16.50
CA ALA A 30 -27.75 -36.27 -15.05
C ALA A 30 -26.59 -35.39 -14.54
N LEU A 31 -25.42 -35.43 -15.19
CA LEU A 31 -24.30 -34.53 -14.91
C LEU A 31 -24.51 -33.11 -15.44
N ARG A 32 -25.32 -32.94 -16.50
CA ARG A 32 -25.75 -31.62 -16.97
C ARG A 32 -26.85 -31.02 -16.10
N ASP A 33 -27.69 -31.87 -15.52
CA ASP A 33 -28.76 -31.45 -14.62
C ASP A 33 -28.27 -31.31 -13.17
N THR A 34 -27.42 -30.31 -12.96
CA THR A 34 -26.98 -29.89 -11.60
C THR A 34 -28.15 -29.49 -10.68
N GLY A 35 -29.39 -29.46 -11.18
CA GLY A 35 -30.62 -29.25 -10.43
C GLY A 35 -31.01 -30.39 -9.48
N VAL A 36 -30.59 -31.64 -9.75
CA VAL A 36 -30.99 -32.81 -8.93
C VAL A 36 -30.40 -32.77 -7.51
N TYR A 37 -29.28 -32.07 -7.32
CA TYR A 37 -28.63 -31.87 -6.00
C TYR A 37 -28.91 -30.49 -5.38
N ARG A 38 -29.74 -29.66 -6.03
CA ARG A 38 -30.16 -28.36 -5.48
C ARG A 38 -31.47 -28.54 -4.75
N ASP A 39 -31.55 -28.02 -3.53
CA ASP A 39 -32.82 -28.01 -2.80
C ASP A 39 -33.90 -27.31 -3.61
N GLY A 40 -35.14 -27.80 -3.48
CA GLY A 40 -36.28 -27.10 -4.04
C GLY A 40 -36.29 -25.64 -3.60
N LEU A 41 -36.75 -24.75 -4.49
CA LEU A 41 -36.82 -23.30 -4.28
C LEU A 41 -37.21 -22.84 -2.86
N PRO A 42 -38.25 -23.41 -2.19
CA PRO A 42 -38.59 -23.01 -0.82
C PRO A 42 -37.50 -23.34 0.22
N GLY A 43 -36.80 -24.47 0.08
CA GLY A 43 -35.69 -24.85 0.94
C GLY A 43 -34.44 -23.99 0.71
N ALA A 44 -34.17 -23.65 -0.55
CA ALA A 44 -33.07 -22.75 -0.92
C ALA A 44 -33.32 -21.32 -0.40
N GLN A 45 -34.55 -20.82 -0.48
CA GLN A 45 -34.94 -19.51 0.07
C GLN A 45 -34.79 -19.46 1.59
N ALA A 46 -35.29 -20.47 2.32
CA ALA A 46 -35.16 -20.53 3.78
C ALA A 46 -33.69 -20.55 4.23
N ARG A 47 -32.82 -21.30 3.53
CA ARG A 47 -31.38 -21.28 3.80
C ARG A 47 -30.73 -19.95 3.49
N ARG A 48 -31.10 -19.32 2.37
CA ARG A 48 -30.60 -18.00 1.99
C ARG A 48 -30.93 -16.98 3.08
N ASP A 49 -32.16 -16.98 3.57
CA ASP A 49 -32.61 -16.01 4.56
C ASP A 49 -31.93 -16.25 5.92
N ALA A 50 -31.79 -17.51 6.36
CA ALA A 50 -31.04 -17.87 7.56
C ALA A 50 -29.56 -17.47 7.47
N LEU A 51 -28.91 -17.76 6.33
CA LEU A 51 -27.52 -17.35 6.07
C LEU A 51 -27.40 -15.82 6.03
N ALA A 52 -28.34 -15.12 5.40
CA ALA A 52 -28.34 -13.66 5.34
C ALA A 52 -28.44 -13.05 6.74
N GLU A 53 -29.30 -13.59 7.61
CA GLU A 53 -29.41 -13.15 9.00
C GLU A 53 -28.12 -13.41 9.79
N GLU A 54 -27.54 -14.61 9.67
CA GLU A 54 -26.26 -14.95 10.30
C GLU A 54 -25.14 -14.00 9.82
N ARG A 55 -25.06 -13.72 8.51
CA ARG A 55 -24.06 -12.80 7.97
C ARG A 55 -24.30 -11.35 8.37
N ARG A 56 -25.56 -10.91 8.55
CA ARG A 56 -25.88 -9.59 9.10
C ARG A 56 -25.42 -9.47 10.55
N LEU A 57 -25.65 -10.49 11.37
CA LEU A 57 -25.14 -10.54 12.74
C LEU A 57 -23.61 -10.53 12.77
N GLN A 58 -22.95 -11.33 11.92
CA GLN A 58 -21.49 -11.30 11.79
C GLN A 58 -20.98 -9.93 11.34
N LEU A 59 -21.68 -9.24 10.44
CA LEU A 59 -21.33 -7.88 10.02
C LEU A 59 -21.51 -6.87 11.15
N ALA A 60 -22.58 -6.99 11.94
CA ALA A 60 -22.82 -6.12 13.10
C ALA A 60 -21.78 -6.33 14.20
N LEU A 61 -21.30 -7.56 14.38
CA LEU A 61 -20.24 -7.94 15.32
C LEU A 61 -18.83 -7.75 14.74
N MET A 62 -18.72 -7.38 13.47
CA MET A 62 -17.44 -7.23 12.81
C MET A 62 -16.63 -6.15 13.52
N PRO A 63 -15.36 -6.42 13.90
CA PRO A 63 -14.60 -5.44 14.64
C PRO A 63 -14.37 -4.20 13.76
N LEU A 64 -14.80 -3.04 14.27
CA LEU A 64 -14.53 -1.70 13.72
C LEU A 64 -13.06 -1.53 13.32
N ALA A 65 -12.17 -2.25 14.01
CA ALA A 65 -10.74 -2.32 13.71
C ALA A 65 -10.42 -2.72 12.27
N ILE A 66 -11.13 -3.66 11.63
CA ILE A 66 -10.80 -4.09 10.26
C ILE A 66 -11.09 -2.99 9.23
N ALA A 67 -12.21 -2.28 9.39
CA ALA A 67 -12.57 -1.16 8.52
C ALA A 67 -11.55 -0.01 8.65
N GLN A 68 -11.15 0.32 9.89
CA GLN A 68 -10.14 1.34 10.16
C GLN A 68 -8.77 0.95 9.60
N VAL A 69 -8.35 -0.31 9.77
CA VAL A 69 -7.07 -0.80 9.23
C VAL A 69 -7.06 -0.71 7.69
N PHE A 70 -8.16 -1.10 7.03
CA PHE A 70 -8.29 -0.94 5.58
C PHE A 70 -8.16 0.52 5.16
N ALA A 71 -8.94 1.41 5.80
CA ALA A 71 -8.95 2.83 5.48
C ALA A 71 -7.59 3.48 5.68
N HIS A 72 -6.89 3.19 6.78
CA HIS A 72 -5.53 3.68 7.02
C HIS A 72 -4.50 3.14 6.02
N ARG A 73 -4.65 1.91 5.52
CA ARG A 73 -3.76 1.39 4.46
C ARG A 73 -3.99 2.11 3.14
N VAL A 74 -5.24 2.36 2.76
CA VAL A 74 -5.56 3.16 1.57
C VAL A 74 -5.05 4.59 1.73
N GLY A 75 -5.27 5.20 2.91
CA GLY A 75 -4.79 6.53 3.26
C GLY A 75 -3.27 6.66 3.09
N ARG A 76 -2.51 5.71 3.64
CA ARG A 76 -1.05 5.66 3.50
C ARG A 76 -0.60 5.51 2.04
N ALA A 77 -1.26 4.64 1.27
CA ALA A 77 -0.96 4.45 -0.14
C ALA A 77 -1.16 5.75 -0.94
N ALA A 78 -2.30 6.43 -0.72
CA ALA A 78 -2.65 7.68 -1.38
C ALA A 78 -1.71 8.82 -0.98
N ALA A 79 -1.38 8.95 0.32
CA ALA A 79 -0.42 9.93 0.81
C ALA A 79 0.98 9.73 0.21
N GLY A 80 1.42 8.47 0.12
CA GLY A 80 2.68 8.11 -0.53
C GLY A 80 2.69 8.48 -2.02
N ALA A 81 1.63 8.17 -2.75
CA ALA A 81 1.48 8.57 -4.15
C ALA A 81 1.47 10.10 -4.32
N ALA A 82 0.74 10.83 -3.48
CA ALA A 82 0.73 12.28 -3.46
C ALA A 82 2.13 12.85 -3.20
N ALA A 83 2.89 12.27 -2.26
CA ALA A 83 4.25 12.71 -1.98
C ALA A 83 5.19 12.54 -3.19
N ILE A 84 5.06 11.43 -3.94
CA ILE A 84 5.79 11.23 -5.21
C ILE A 84 5.39 12.31 -6.23
N VAL A 85 4.09 12.55 -6.40
CA VAL A 85 3.58 13.56 -7.35
C VAL A 85 4.04 14.96 -6.97
N CYS A 86 3.95 15.36 -5.70
CA CYS A 86 4.44 16.64 -5.20
C CYS A 86 5.95 16.79 -5.42
N SER A 87 6.72 15.72 -5.19
CA SER A 87 8.17 15.71 -5.41
C SER A 87 8.52 15.91 -6.88
N LEU A 88 7.82 15.22 -7.78
CA LEU A 88 7.97 15.39 -9.23
C LEU A 88 7.57 16.80 -9.68
N ALA A 89 6.45 17.32 -9.18
CA ALA A 89 5.99 18.67 -9.50
C ALA A 89 7.01 19.73 -9.06
N LEU A 90 7.58 19.60 -7.85
CA LEU A 90 8.64 20.48 -7.36
C LEU A 90 9.90 20.39 -8.23
N VAL A 91 10.32 19.19 -8.63
CA VAL A 91 11.48 19.05 -9.52
C VAL A 91 11.22 19.63 -10.90
N MET A 92 10.02 19.44 -11.48
CA MET A 92 9.64 20.07 -12.74
C MET A 92 9.63 21.60 -12.64
N LEU A 93 9.09 22.14 -11.54
CA LEU A 93 9.08 23.57 -11.27
C LEU A 93 10.51 24.15 -11.19
N LEU A 94 11.45 23.41 -10.59
CA LEU A 94 12.84 23.82 -10.51
C LEU A 94 13.60 23.65 -11.83
N ALA A 95 13.16 22.71 -12.68
CA ALA A 95 13.79 22.43 -13.97
C ALA A 95 13.40 23.46 -15.04
N ASP A 96 12.18 23.97 -14.98
CA ASP A 96 11.65 24.90 -15.98
C ASP A 96 11.39 26.30 -15.37
N PRO A 97 12.24 27.29 -15.71
CA PRO A 97 12.06 28.65 -15.20
C PRO A 97 10.74 29.27 -15.67
N LEU A 98 10.21 28.92 -16.85
CA LEU A 98 8.92 29.44 -17.32
C LEU A 98 7.77 28.94 -16.45
N LEU A 99 7.83 27.67 -16.06
CA LEU A 99 6.84 27.02 -15.20
C LEU A 99 6.87 27.64 -13.78
N MET A 100 8.07 27.94 -13.26
CA MET A 100 8.24 28.69 -12.02
C MET A 100 7.60 30.08 -12.10
N HIS A 101 7.86 30.85 -13.17
CA HIS A 101 7.28 32.18 -13.37
C HIS A 101 5.75 32.12 -13.48
N LEU A 102 5.20 31.10 -14.15
CA LEU A 102 3.76 30.91 -14.27
C LEU A 102 3.12 30.61 -12.90
N VAL A 103 3.73 29.75 -12.08
CA VAL A 103 3.22 29.47 -10.73
C VAL A 103 3.32 30.70 -9.82
N LEU A 104 4.42 31.44 -9.90
CA LEU A 104 4.60 32.72 -9.21
C LEU A 104 3.52 33.75 -9.57
N TRP A 105 3.06 33.74 -10.82
CA TRP A 105 1.99 34.61 -11.30
C TRP A 105 0.63 34.26 -10.67
N PHE A 106 0.30 32.97 -10.57
CA PHE A 106 -0.95 32.51 -9.94
C PHE A 106 -0.96 32.62 -8.42
N VAL A 107 0.20 32.40 -7.78
CA VAL A 107 0.32 32.43 -6.32
C VAL A 107 1.47 33.37 -5.91
N PRO A 108 1.22 34.69 -5.90
CA PRO A 108 2.21 35.68 -5.50
C PRO A 108 2.60 35.43 -4.03
N GLY A 109 3.82 34.94 -3.83
CA GLY A 109 4.36 34.54 -2.51
C GLY A 109 4.92 33.12 -2.47
N LEU A 110 4.57 32.25 -3.42
CA LEU A 110 4.99 30.84 -3.41
C LEU A 110 6.48 30.67 -3.77
N GLY A 111 6.99 31.41 -4.76
CA GLY A 111 8.43 31.41 -5.09
C GLY A 111 9.27 32.37 -4.25
N VAL A 112 8.67 32.99 -3.23
CA VAL A 112 9.38 33.84 -2.27
C VAL A 112 9.94 33.00 -1.11
N ASN A 113 9.33 31.84 -0.80
CA ASN A 113 9.71 31.05 0.38
C ASN A 113 9.57 29.54 0.17
N ILE A 114 10.69 28.82 0.19
CA ILE A 114 10.73 27.35 0.14
C ILE A 114 9.97 26.71 1.31
N GLY A 115 9.93 27.37 2.47
CA GLY A 115 9.11 26.94 3.60
C GLY A 115 7.61 26.92 3.28
N ILE A 116 7.11 27.87 2.47
CA ILE A 116 5.72 27.87 2.01
C ILE A 116 5.48 26.68 1.06
N CYS A 117 6.39 26.42 0.12
CA CYS A 117 6.30 25.24 -0.76
C CYS A 117 6.25 23.93 0.04
N MET A 118 7.11 23.79 1.05
CA MET A 118 7.12 22.62 1.94
C MET A 118 5.83 22.49 2.72
N MET A 119 5.32 23.61 3.27
CA MET A 119 4.08 23.64 4.03
C MET A 119 2.88 23.26 3.15
N VAL A 120 2.78 23.82 1.94
CA VAL A 120 1.71 23.52 0.98
C VAL A 120 1.77 22.05 0.57
N ALA A 121 2.93 21.52 0.22
CA ALA A 121 3.09 20.11 -0.16
C ALA A 121 2.76 19.16 1.02
N SER A 122 3.24 19.46 2.23
CA SER A 122 2.93 18.67 3.43
C SER A 122 1.43 18.68 3.75
N THR A 123 0.80 19.85 3.62
CA THR A 123 -0.64 20.02 3.80
C THR A 123 -1.42 19.22 2.75
N ALA A 124 -1.02 19.28 1.48
CA ALA A 124 -1.64 18.52 0.41
C ALA A 124 -1.56 17.01 0.63
N ILE A 125 -0.41 16.50 1.12
CA ILE A 125 -0.23 15.09 1.46
C ILE A 125 -1.12 14.68 2.63
N LEU A 126 -1.18 15.49 3.68
CA LEU A 126 -2.03 15.24 4.85
C LEU A 126 -3.52 15.27 4.48
N VAL A 127 -3.95 16.25 3.67
CA VAL A 127 -5.33 16.32 3.16
C VAL A 127 -5.64 15.10 2.31
N THR A 128 -4.73 14.69 1.42
CA THR A 128 -4.90 13.48 0.61
C THR A 128 -5.07 12.25 1.49
N TYR A 129 -4.28 12.11 2.56
CA TYR A 129 -4.40 11.03 3.54
C TYR A 129 -5.79 11.01 4.19
N VAL A 130 -6.25 12.14 4.72
CA VAL A 130 -7.53 12.25 5.43
C VAL A 130 -8.71 11.96 4.49
N VAL A 131 -8.74 12.61 3.33
CA VAL A 131 -9.82 12.46 2.34
C VAL A 131 -9.90 11.03 1.82
N SER A 132 -8.76 10.43 1.48
CA SER A 132 -8.74 9.03 1.00
C SER A 132 -9.14 8.03 2.09
N THR A 133 -8.85 8.31 3.36
CA THR A 133 -9.32 7.49 4.50
C THR A 133 -10.85 7.53 4.58
N TRP A 134 -11.48 8.71 4.52
CA TRP A 134 -12.94 8.84 4.53
C TRP A 134 -13.61 8.16 3.33
N ILE A 135 -13.04 8.33 2.12
CA ILE A 135 -13.53 7.66 0.92
C ILE A 135 -13.42 6.15 1.06
N ALA A 136 -12.30 5.65 1.61
CA ALA A 136 -12.09 4.22 1.81
C ALA A 136 -13.04 3.62 2.84
N GLU A 137 -13.34 4.31 3.94
CA GLU A 137 -14.33 3.88 4.94
C GLU A 137 -15.73 3.79 4.33
N ALA A 138 -16.14 4.83 3.59
CA ALA A 138 -17.44 4.86 2.93
C ALA A 138 -17.55 3.75 1.87
N TRP A 139 -16.50 3.57 1.06
CA TRP A 139 -16.44 2.51 0.05
C TRP A 139 -16.46 1.12 0.67
N PHE A 140 -15.68 0.89 1.73
CA PHE A 140 -15.65 -0.37 2.46
C PHE A 140 -17.02 -0.71 3.05
N THR A 141 -17.66 0.27 3.69
CA THR A 141 -19.00 0.12 4.27
C THR A 141 -20.03 -0.25 3.20
N ARG A 142 -19.99 0.41 2.03
CA ARG A 142 -20.88 0.07 0.89
C ARG A 142 -20.63 -1.36 0.41
N ARG A 143 -19.37 -1.73 0.22
CA ARG A 143 -18.99 -3.07 -0.26
C ARG A 143 -19.40 -4.18 0.71
N MET A 144 -19.31 -3.92 2.00
CA MET A 144 -19.74 -4.87 3.02
C MET A 144 -21.26 -5.03 3.09
N ARG A 145 -22.02 -3.95 2.87
CA ARG A 145 -23.49 -4.03 2.76
C ARG A 145 -23.91 -4.82 1.52
N GLU A 146 -23.26 -4.57 0.38
CA GLU A 146 -23.49 -5.35 -0.85
C GLU A 146 -23.16 -6.83 -0.66
N ALA A 147 -22.11 -7.16 0.10
CA ALA A 147 -21.72 -8.55 0.36
C ALA A 147 -22.82 -9.35 1.09
N VAL A 148 -23.70 -8.67 1.83
CA VAL A 148 -24.78 -9.27 2.63
C VAL A 148 -26.17 -9.00 2.02
N ALA A 149 -26.23 -8.25 0.91
CA ALA A 149 -27.49 -8.00 0.19
C ALA A 149 -27.93 -9.26 -0.57
N THR A 150 -29.23 -9.54 -0.52
CA THR A 150 -29.87 -10.61 -1.30
C THR A 150 -30.43 -10.05 -2.62
N HIS A 151 -30.33 -10.83 -3.69
CA HIS A 151 -30.78 -10.51 -5.04
C HIS A 151 -31.92 -11.45 -5.48
N ALA A 152 -32.35 -11.30 -6.73
CA ALA A 152 -33.42 -12.12 -7.32
C ALA A 152 -32.97 -13.58 -7.54
N ASP A 153 -31.68 -13.84 -7.73
CA ASP A 153 -31.13 -15.19 -7.92
C ASP A 153 -30.68 -15.79 -6.57
N VAL A 154 -31.47 -16.75 -6.08
CA VAL A 154 -31.26 -17.42 -4.78
C VAL A 154 -29.94 -18.19 -4.72
N TYR A 155 -29.51 -18.80 -5.83
CA TYR A 155 -28.29 -19.62 -5.82
C TYR A 155 -27.03 -18.76 -5.89
N ALA A 156 -27.06 -17.67 -6.67
CA ALA A 156 -25.99 -16.69 -6.67
C ALA A 156 -25.81 -16.05 -5.28
N ASP A 157 -26.92 -15.77 -4.58
CA ASP A 157 -26.88 -15.25 -3.20
C ASP A 157 -26.27 -16.27 -2.22
N LEU A 158 -26.61 -17.55 -2.32
CA LEU A 158 -26.03 -18.60 -1.47
C LEU A 158 -24.51 -18.72 -1.68
N ASP A 159 -24.04 -18.68 -2.93
CA ASP A 159 -22.62 -18.68 -3.25
C ASP A 159 -21.90 -17.42 -2.75
N GLN A 160 -22.58 -16.28 -2.76
CA GLN A 160 -22.03 -15.02 -2.23
C GLN A 160 -21.98 -15.03 -0.69
N LEU A 161 -23.08 -15.42 -0.03
CA LEU A 161 -23.22 -15.46 1.43
C LEU A 161 -22.34 -16.54 2.06
N SER A 162 -22.08 -17.65 1.35
CA SER A 162 -21.20 -18.72 1.82
C SER A 162 -19.76 -18.27 2.03
N ARG A 163 -19.26 -17.34 1.19
CA ARG A 163 -17.92 -16.74 1.33
C ARG A 163 -17.79 -15.89 2.59
N GLY A 164 -18.88 -15.31 3.07
CA GLY A 164 -18.92 -14.53 4.30
C GLY A 164 -18.21 -13.16 4.21
N PRO A 165 -18.62 -12.22 5.07
CA PRO A 165 -18.11 -10.84 5.05
C PRO A 165 -16.63 -10.74 5.43
N ILE A 166 -16.16 -11.61 6.32
CA ILE A 166 -14.78 -11.60 6.85
C ILE A 166 -13.77 -11.98 5.77
N ASP A 167 -14.08 -12.95 4.91
CA ASP A 167 -13.17 -13.34 3.81
C ASP A 167 -13.08 -12.26 2.74
N VAL A 168 -14.18 -11.57 2.46
CA VAL A 168 -14.18 -10.41 1.54
C VAL A 168 -13.31 -9.30 2.11
N ALA A 169 -13.52 -8.94 3.37
CA ALA A 169 -12.76 -7.90 4.05
C ALA A 169 -11.27 -8.23 4.14
N SER A 170 -10.92 -9.46 4.52
CA SER A 170 -9.52 -9.89 4.61
C SER A 170 -8.85 -9.83 3.23
N LYS A 171 -9.51 -10.27 2.16
CA LYS A 171 -9.01 -10.16 0.78
C LYS A 171 -8.77 -8.72 0.35
N LEU A 172 -9.66 -7.79 0.73
CA LEU A 172 -9.49 -6.36 0.42
C LEU A 172 -8.29 -5.76 1.15
N VAL A 173 -8.16 -6.02 2.46
CA VAL A 173 -7.02 -5.57 3.28
C VAL A 173 -5.69 -6.13 2.76
N LYS A 174 -5.69 -7.40 2.36
CA LYS A 174 -4.53 -8.10 1.82
C LYS A 174 -4.05 -7.51 0.48
N ARG A 175 -4.97 -7.13 -0.41
CA ARG A 175 -4.63 -6.50 -1.71
C ARG A 175 -3.94 -5.14 -1.58
N ILE A 176 -4.33 -4.35 -0.58
CA ILE A 176 -3.80 -2.99 -0.38
C ILE A 176 -2.53 -2.98 0.47
N ASP A 177 -2.27 -4.01 1.28
CA ASP A 177 -1.15 -4.06 2.25
C ASP A 177 0.20 -3.73 1.59
N GLY A 178 0.55 -4.48 0.53
CA GLY A 178 1.84 -4.31 -0.14
C GLY A 178 2.02 -2.92 -0.75
N TRP A 179 1.00 -2.43 -1.45
CA TRP A 179 1.02 -1.10 -2.07
C TRP A 179 1.04 0.02 -1.03
N SER A 180 0.33 -0.12 0.09
CA SER A 180 0.34 0.87 1.17
C SER A 180 1.74 1.07 1.74
N ILE A 181 2.48 -0.03 1.90
CA ILE A 181 3.86 -0.01 2.39
C ILE A 181 4.80 0.56 1.34
N GLY A 182 4.73 0.03 0.12
CA GLY A 182 5.61 0.44 -0.98
C GLY A 182 5.47 1.93 -1.30
N LEU A 183 4.23 2.42 -1.49
CA LEU A 183 3.97 3.82 -1.81
C LEU A 183 4.27 4.76 -0.65
N ALA A 184 3.91 4.40 0.60
CA ALA A 184 4.24 5.25 1.75
C ALA A 184 5.75 5.41 1.91
N PHE A 185 6.49 4.31 1.76
CA PHE A 185 7.95 4.32 1.76
C PHE A 185 8.52 5.17 0.62
N GLY A 186 8.07 4.92 -0.62
CA GLY A 186 8.53 5.63 -1.81
C GLY A 186 8.25 7.13 -1.74
N GLY A 187 7.06 7.49 -1.28
CA GLY A 187 6.66 8.89 -1.09
C GLY A 187 7.47 9.58 0.00
N ALA A 188 7.68 8.92 1.14
CA ALA A 188 8.51 9.45 2.23
C ALA A 188 9.97 9.65 1.78
N ALA A 189 10.53 8.69 1.05
CA ALA A 189 11.85 8.81 0.46
C ALA A 189 11.90 10.00 -0.51
N ALA A 190 11.05 9.99 -1.53
CA ALA A 190 10.98 11.03 -2.56
C ALA A 190 10.89 12.46 -1.99
N ILE A 191 9.97 12.68 -1.04
CA ILE A 191 9.79 14.01 -0.47
C ILE A 191 10.96 14.42 0.42
N THR A 192 11.53 13.48 1.17
CA THR A 192 12.71 13.73 2.00
C THR A 192 13.91 14.11 1.12
N THR A 193 14.10 13.45 -0.01
CA THR A 193 15.15 13.77 -0.99
C THR A 193 14.98 15.19 -1.52
N VAL A 194 13.78 15.54 -2.00
CA VAL A 194 13.52 16.87 -2.60
C VAL A 194 13.61 17.97 -1.55
N PHE A 195 13.02 17.76 -0.38
CA PHE A 195 13.05 18.76 0.70
C PHE A 195 14.45 18.91 1.28
N GLY A 196 15.16 17.81 1.49
CA GLY A 196 16.55 17.82 1.92
C GLY A 196 17.44 18.56 0.92
N TYR A 197 17.26 18.31 -0.38
CA TYR A 197 17.97 19.04 -1.43
C TYR A 197 17.67 20.54 -1.39
N LEU A 198 16.40 20.94 -1.31
CA LEU A 198 16.00 22.33 -1.22
C LEU A 198 16.61 23.04 0.00
N LEU A 199 16.61 22.37 1.17
CA LEU A 199 17.22 22.89 2.39
C LEU A 199 18.73 23.04 2.27
N VAL A 200 19.42 22.06 1.67
CA VAL A 200 20.87 22.14 1.48
C VAL A 200 21.24 23.24 0.50
N VAL A 201 20.54 23.35 -0.62
CA VAL A 201 20.77 24.42 -1.61
C VAL A 201 20.58 25.78 -0.95
N THR A 202 19.46 26.00 -0.27
CA THR A 202 19.20 27.28 0.43
C THR A 202 20.23 27.59 1.52
N ALA A 203 20.58 26.62 2.36
CA ALA A 203 21.59 26.78 3.40
C ALA A 203 22.98 27.11 2.86
N THR A 204 23.29 26.68 1.62
CA THR A 204 24.59 26.97 1.00
C THR A 204 24.69 28.43 0.54
N PHE A 205 23.57 29.06 0.19
CA PHE A 205 23.54 30.42 -0.38
C PHE A 205 23.03 31.49 0.59
N GLN A 206 22.47 31.11 1.73
CA GLN A 206 21.88 32.04 2.70
C GLN A 206 22.27 31.65 4.14
N PRO A 207 22.48 32.61 5.05
CA PRO A 207 22.62 32.32 6.47
C PRO A 207 21.39 31.55 6.99
N LEU A 208 21.58 30.69 8.00
CA LEU A 208 20.49 29.88 8.60
C LEU A 208 19.26 30.70 9.00
N SER A 209 19.45 31.95 9.45
CA SER A 209 18.38 32.89 9.79
C SER A 209 17.50 33.32 8.59
N HIS A 210 17.99 33.13 7.36
CA HIS A 210 17.35 33.57 6.12
C HIS A 210 16.87 32.42 5.21
N ILE A 211 17.13 31.16 5.57
CA ILE A 211 16.70 29.95 4.81
C ILE A 211 15.18 29.93 4.59
N LEU A 212 14.41 30.49 5.54
CA LEU A 212 12.95 30.59 5.50
C LEU A 212 12.45 31.99 5.07
N SER A 213 13.33 32.86 4.57
CA SER A 213 13.01 34.26 4.22
C SER A 213 12.97 34.51 2.70
N SER A 214 12.42 35.67 2.34
CA SER A 214 11.88 36.03 1.01
C SER A 214 12.88 36.19 -0.15
N THR A 215 14.18 36.08 0.08
CA THR A 215 15.22 36.52 -0.87
C THR A 215 15.92 35.40 -1.62
N SER A 216 15.44 34.16 -1.55
CA SER A 216 16.12 32.97 -2.12
C SER A 216 16.11 32.85 -3.65
N LEU A 217 15.60 33.86 -4.39
CA LEU A 217 15.56 33.92 -5.87
C LEU A 217 16.93 33.72 -6.56
N PHE A 218 18.06 33.98 -5.87
CA PHE A 218 19.40 33.70 -6.41
C PHE A 218 19.76 32.19 -6.49
N ALA A 219 18.91 31.30 -5.98
CA ALA A 219 19.10 29.85 -6.08
C ALA A 219 18.75 29.27 -7.46
N GLU A 220 18.10 30.01 -8.37
CA GLU A 220 17.60 29.50 -9.66
C GLU A 220 18.70 28.82 -10.52
N ARG A 221 19.88 29.44 -10.66
CA ARG A 221 20.96 28.87 -11.48
C ARG A 221 21.68 27.71 -10.80
N ALA A 222 21.82 27.75 -9.48
CA ALA A 222 22.48 26.69 -8.71
C ALA A 222 21.57 25.46 -8.53
N ALA A 223 20.25 25.67 -8.46
CA ALA A 223 19.25 24.62 -8.39
C ALA A 223 19.15 23.88 -9.74
N ALA A 224 19.04 24.61 -10.86
CA ALA A 224 18.92 24.01 -12.20
C ALA A 224 20.14 23.15 -12.59
N GLY A 225 21.35 23.59 -12.25
CA GLY A 225 22.59 22.86 -12.56
C GLY A 225 22.81 21.57 -11.75
N ASN A 226 21.99 21.31 -10.72
CA ASN A 226 22.15 20.20 -9.79
C ASN A 226 20.89 19.33 -9.65
N LEU A 227 19.94 19.39 -10.59
CA LEU A 227 18.73 18.57 -10.54
C LEU A 227 18.97 17.09 -10.86
N GLY A 228 20.02 16.78 -11.62
CA GLY A 228 20.32 15.41 -12.04
C GLY A 228 20.40 14.40 -10.89
N PRO A 229 21.17 14.66 -9.82
CA PRO A 229 21.21 13.81 -8.62
C PRO A 229 19.83 13.63 -7.94
N VAL A 230 19.00 14.67 -7.92
CA VAL A 230 17.66 14.64 -7.31
C VAL A 230 16.71 13.78 -8.15
N ILE A 231 16.71 13.97 -9.47
CA ILE A 231 15.91 13.17 -10.41
C ILE A 231 16.32 11.69 -10.31
N TYR A 232 17.62 11.41 -10.24
CA TYR A 232 18.11 10.06 -10.07
C TYR A 232 17.65 9.43 -8.75
N ALA A 233 17.79 10.15 -7.64
CA ALA A 233 17.35 9.68 -6.33
C ALA A 233 15.82 9.46 -6.27
N LEU A 234 15.02 10.33 -6.90
CA LEU A 234 13.58 10.14 -7.05
C LEU A 234 13.22 8.90 -7.88
N GLY A 235 13.93 8.68 -8.99
CA GLY A 235 13.78 7.48 -9.80
C GLY A 235 14.08 6.23 -8.98
N LEU A 236 15.17 6.24 -8.20
CA LEU A 236 15.57 5.14 -7.33
C LEU A 236 14.52 4.87 -6.24
N ALA A 237 14.05 5.91 -5.55
CA ALA A 237 12.98 5.82 -4.55
C ALA A 237 11.71 5.20 -5.12
N THR A 238 11.31 5.62 -6.33
CA THR A 238 10.13 5.11 -7.03
C THR A 238 10.28 3.65 -7.43
N VAL A 239 11.44 3.27 -7.99
CA VAL A 239 11.73 1.87 -8.34
C VAL A 239 11.68 0.98 -7.11
N ILE A 240 12.28 1.42 -6.00
CA ILE A 240 12.31 0.65 -4.76
C ILE A 240 10.91 0.54 -4.15
N ALA A 241 10.11 1.60 -4.19
CA ALA A 241 8.70 1.56 -3.79
C ALA A 241 7.92 0.46 -4.53
N VAL A 242 8.12 0.36 -5.85
CA VAL A 242 7.50 -0.66 -6.69
C VAL A 242 8.03 -2.06 -6.36
N VAL A 243 9.34 -2.21 -6.15
CA VAL A 243 9.96 -3.49 -5.77
C VAL A 243 9.46 -3.98 -4.41
N ILE A 244 9.36 -3.08 -3.42
CA ILE A 244 8.80 -3.40 -2.10
C ILE A 244 7.32 -3.74 -2.22
N GLY A 245 6.53 -2.92 -2.92
CA GLY A 245 5.10 -3.16 -3.11
C GLY A 245 4.80 -4.51 -3.77
N ARG A 246 5.51 -4.83 -4.85
CA ARG A 246 5.41 -6.14 -5.52
C ARG A 246 5.96 -7.28 -4.67
N GLY A 247 7.02 -7.03 -3.91
CA GLY A 247 7.60 -8.01 -2.98
C GLY A 247 6.61 -8.43 -1.90
N CYS A 248 5.91 -7.45 -1.31
CA CYS A 248 4.87 -7.68 -0.31
C CYS A 248 3.63 -8.39 -0.88
N ASP A 249 3.18 -8.02 -2.09
CA ASP A 249 2.07 -8.71 -2.77
C ASP A 249 2.44 -10.17 -3.11
N ARG A 250 3.69 -10.40 -3.56
CA ARG A 250 4.18 -11.75 -3.84
C ARG A 250 4.28 -12.60 -2.58
N GLU A 251 4.82 -12.07 -1.49
CA GLU A 251 4.87 -12.77 -0.20
C GLU A 251 3.46 -13.18 0.25
N HIS A 252 2.48 -12.32 0.01
CA HIS A 252 1.10 -12.63 0.35
C HIS A 252 0.49 -13.76 -0.49
N ARG A 253 0.78 -13.81 -1.80
CA ARG A 253 0.24 -14.83 -2.71
C ARG A 253 0.90 -16.20 -2.56
N PHE A 254 2.19 -16.25 -2.26
CA PHE A 254 2.98 -17.48 -2.26
C PHE A 254 3.45 -17.92 -0.86
N GLY A 255 3.18 -17.13 0.19
CA GLY A 255 3.57 -17.43 1.57
C GLY A 255 5.06 -17.25 1.87
N GLU A 256 5.86 -16.82 0.89
CA GLU A 256 7.32 -16.69 1.05
C GLU A 256 7.83 -15.28 0.70
N PRO A 257 8.61 -14.64 1.60
CA PRO A 257 9.22 -13.36 1.30
C PRO A 257 10.27 -13.51 0.21
N THR A 258 10.26 -12.56 -0.74
CA THR A 258 11.28 -12.50 -1.79
C THR A 258 12.69 -12.32 -1.17
N PRO A 259 13.77 -12.75 -1.86
CA PRO A 259 15.14 -12.59 -1.36
C PRO A 259 15.49 -11.14 -1.00
N VAL A 260 14.95 -10.18 -1.76
CA VAL A 260 15.12 -8.74 -1.52
C VAL A 260 14.46 -8.33 -0.20
N MET A 261 13.23 -8.78 0.06
CA MET A 261 12.52 -8.52 1.33
C MET A 261 13.22 -9.17 2.52
N LYS A 262 13.71 -10.40 2.37
CA LYS A 262 14.51 -11.09 3.41
C LYS A 262 15.76 -10.27 3.76
N ARG A 263 16.53 -9.82 2.75
CA ARG A 263 17.72 -8.98 2.97
C ARG A 263 17.38 -7.64 3.60
N LEU A 264 16.40 -6.90 3.07
CA LEU A 264 16.03 -5.58 3.59
C LEU A 264 15.58 -5.63 5.06
N SER A 265 14.92 -6.72 5.46
CA SER A 265 14.48 -6.92 6.84
C SER A 265 15.56 -7.36 7.83
N HIS A 266 16.77 -7.69 7.34
CA HIS A 266 17.85 -8.19 8.18
C HIS A 266 18.55 -7.04 8.93
N TRP A 267 18.97 -7.28 10.18
CA TRP A 267 19.66 -6.26 11.00
C TRP A 267 20.94 -5.71 10.37
N SER A 268 21.61 -6.51 9.54
CA SER A 268 22.78 -6.06 8.78
C SER A 268 22.44 -4.92 7.82
N THR A 269 21.22 -4.86 7.28
CA THR A 269 20.79 -3.78 6.39
C THR A 269 20.61 -2.47 7.16
N LEU A 270 20.05 -2.54 8.37
CA LEU A 270 19.99 -1.37 9.26
C LEU A 270 21.40 -0.88 9.61
N ALA A 271 22.28 -1.79 10.03
CA ALA A 271 23.67 -1.45 10.36
C ALA A 271 24.40 -0.83 9.17
N ALA A 272 24.29 -1.44 7.98
CA ALA A 272 24.86 -0.90 6.74
C ALA A 272 24.28 0.47 6.39
N GLY A 273 22.97 0.66 6.53
CA GLY A 273 22.30 1.94 6.31
C GLY A 273 22.78 3.04 7.25
N VAL A 274 22.93 2.74 8.54
CA VAL A 274 23.45 3.68 9.54
C VAL A 274 24.91 4.04 9.25
N LEU A 275 25.77 3.05 8.98
CA LEU A 275 27.18 3.28 8.64
C LEU A 275 27.33 4.10 7.35
N LEU A 276 26.52 3.79 6.33
CA LEU A 276 26.49 4.56 5.08
C LEU A 276 26.02 5.99 5.34
N GLY A 277 24.96 6.19 6.12
CA GLY A 277 24.45 7.50 6.51
C GLY A 277 25.48 8.34 7.27
N MET A 278 26.18 7.73 8.24
CA MET A 278 27.29 8.39 8.95
C MET A 278 28.43 8.78 8.00
N GLY A 279 28.81 7.89 7.08
CA GLY A 279 29.83 8.17 6.07
C GLY A 279 29.44 9.34 5.15
N VAL A 280 28.18 9.36 4.71
CA VAL A 280 27.64 10.45 3.87
C VAL A 280 27.57 11.77 4.64
N MET A 281 27.12 11.76 5.90
CA MET A 281 27.11 12.96 6.75
C MET A 281 28.52 13.50 6.98
N PHE A 282 29.48 12.62 7.28
CA PHE A 282 30.87 13.00 7.47
C PHE A 282 31.49 13.58 6.18
N ALA A 283 31.27 12.92 5.04
CA ALA A 283 31.74 13.41 3.75
C ALA A 283 31.10 14.76 3.37
N THR A 284 29.80 14.92 3.65
CA THR A 284 29.07 16.19 3.43
C THR A 284 29.61 17.30 4.31
N ALA A 285 29.86 17.05 5.61
CA ALA A 285 30.45 18.03 6.52
C ALA A 285 31.88 18.43 6.10
N ARG A 286 32.68 17.44 5.66
CA ARG A 286 34.03 17.67 5.13
C ARG A 286 34.00 18.46 3.81
N MET A 287 32.98 18.27 2.99
CA MET A 287 32.80 19.05 1.76
C MET A 287 32.30 20.46 2.09
N ALA A 288 31.37 20.62 3.03
CA ALA A 288 30.88 21.93 3.48
C ALA A 288 32.02 22.82 4.02
N THR A 289 32.96 22.25 4.77
CA THR A 289 34.16 22.99 5.25
C THR A 289 35.12 23.39 4.13
N ARG A 290 35.15 22.65 3.01
CA ARG A 290 35.99 22.95 1.82
C ARG A 290 35.28 23.82 0.77
N LEU A 291 33.95 23.90 0.84
CA LEU A 291 33.08 24.62 -0.10
C LEU A 291 33.34 26.13 -0.12
N LEU A 292 34.00 26.67 0.91
CA LEU A 292 34.54 28.03 0.92
C LEU A 292 35.56 28.31 -0.20
N TYR A 293 36.12 27.27 -0.85
CA TYR A 293 37.18 27.42 -1.84
C TYR A 293 36.89 26.77 -3.21
N GLN A 294 36.19 25.64 -3.28
CA GLN A 294 35.86 24.97 -4.56
C GLN A 294 34.55 24.18 -4.50
N LEU A 295 33.73 24.30 -5.54
CA LEU A 295 32.55 23.45 -5.74
C LEU A 295 33.00 22.01 -6.08
N PRO A 296 32.44 20.98 -5.42
CA PRO A 296 32.80 19.60 -5.70
C PRO A 296 32.38 19.17 -7.11
N SER A 297 33.13 18.24 -7.70
CA SER A 297 32.81 17.69 -9.02
C SER A 297 31.40 17.06 -9.01
N SER A 298 30.75 17.04 -10.17
CA SER A 298 29.41 16.47 -10.32
C SER A 298 29.34 15.02 -9.84
N GLU A 299 30.37 14.21 -10.13
CA GLU A 299 30.47 12.81 -9.69
C GLU A 299 30.38 12.64 -8.16
N HIS A 300 31.09 13.47 -7.40
CA HIS A 300 31.03 13.41 -5.93
C HIS A 300 29.64 13.76 -5.40
N ARG A 301 28.96 14.71 -6.05
CA ARG A 301 27.58 15.09 -5.69
C ARG A 301 26.59 13.96 -5.98
N TYR A 302 26.73 13.25 -7.10
CA TYR A 302 25.94 12.05 -7.38
C TYR A 302 26.21 10.94 -6.36
N LEU A 303 27.47 10.65 -6.05
CA LEU A 303 27.82 9.62 -5.07
C LEU A 303 27.25 9.92 -3.68
N LEU A 304 27.30 11.18 -3.23
CA LEU A 304 26.68 11.59 -1.98
C LEU A 304 25.15 11.46 -2.01
N ALA A 305 24.50 11.88 -3.09
CA ALA A 305 23.05 11.76 -3.22
C ALA A 305 22.61 10.29 -3.20
N VAL A 306 23.29 9.43 -3.95
CA VAL A 306 23.02 7.98 -3.98
C VAL A 306 23.31 7.33 -2.62
N GLY A 307 24.39 7.73 -1.95
CA GLY A 307 24.71 7.26 -0.61
C GLY A 307 23.67 7.67 0.42
N ALA A 308 23.23 8.94 0.40
CA ALA A 308 22.20 9.47 1.28
C ALA A 308 20.87 8.73 1.09
N GLU A 309 20.45 8.60 -0.16
CA GLU A 309 19.23 7.92 -0.54
C GLU A 309 19.29 6.44 -0.16
N GLY A 310 20.40 5.76 -0.46
CA GLY A 310 20.63 4.37 -0.07
C GLY A 310 20.60 4.15 1.44
N ALA A 311 21.18 5.07 2.23
CA ALA A 311 21.12 5.03 3.69
C ALA A 311 19.68 5.22 4.19
N LEU A 312 18.97 6.22 3.66
CA LEU A 312 17.58 6.49 3.98
C LEU A 312 16.71 5.26 3.69
N ILE A 313 16.83 4.69 2.50
CA ILE A 313 16.12 3.49 2.06
C ILE A 313 16.39 2.30 2.97
N ALA A 314 17.66 2.06 3.32
CA ALA A 314 18.04 0.94 4.15
C ALA A 314 17.43 1.05 5.55
N ILE A 315 17.52 2.23 6.17
CA ILE A 315 16.99 2.49 7.52
C ILE A 315 15.46 2.42 7.52
N THR A 316 14.82 3.18 6.63
CA THR A 316 13.36 3.26 6.59
C THR A 316 12.73 1.96 6.11
N GLY A 317 13.38 1.25 5.17
CA GLY A 317 12.89 -0.01 4.63
C GLY A 317 12.95 -1.11 5.68
N TRP A 318 14.05 -1.15 6.45
CA TRP A 318 14.16 -2.01 7.61
C TRP A 318 13.07 -1.71 8.65
N ALA A 319 12.89 -0.44 9.03
CA ALA A 319 11.93 -0.03 10.04
C ALA A 319 10.48 -0.41 9.67
N VAL A 320 10.09 -0.15 8.42
CA VAL A 320 8.74 -0.45 7.92
C VAL A 320 8.49 -1.96 7.83
N LEU A 321 9.46 -2.74 7.32
CA LEU A 321 9.33 -4.20 7.26
C LEU A 321 9.32 -4.84 8.66
N TRP A 322 10.13 -4.33 9.58
CA TRP A 322 10.14 -4.78 10.96
C TRP A 322 8.79 -4.50 11.64
N TRP A 323 8.25 -3.28 11.47
CA TRP A 323 6.94 -2.93 12.01
C TRP A 323 5.84 -3.82 11.43
N ARG A 324 5.79 -4.01 10.10
CA ARG A 324 4.82 -4.89 9.44
C ARG A 324 4.85 -6.31 10.02
N ARG A 325 6.04 -6.91 10.19
CA ARG A 325 6.16 -8.25 10.79
C ARG A 325 5.68 -8.31 12.23
N ARG A 326 5.94 -7.25 13.00
CA ARG A 326 5.45 -7.13 14.37
C ARG A 326 3.92 -7.05 14.40
N GLU A 327 3.31 -6.37 13.43
CA GLU A 327 1.86 -6.28 13.28
C GLU A 327 1.26 -7.63 12.86
N GLN A 328 1.85 -8.32 11.89
CA GLN A 328 1.42 -9.68 11.48
C GLN A 328 1.44 -10.66 12.65
N LYS A 329 2.55 -10.71 13.40
CA LYS A 329 2.66 -11.56 14.61
C LYS A 329 1.62 -11.26 15.69
N ARG A 330 1.16 -10.01 15.80
CA ARG A 330 0.10 -9.62 16.75
C ARG A 330 -1.28 -10.10 16.30
N LEU A 331 -1.47 -10.23 14.99
CA LEU A 331 -2.74 -10.66 14.39
C LEU A 331 -2.86 -12.19 14.31
N GLY A 332 -1.80 -12.94 14.64
CA GLY A 332 -1.82 -14.40 14.65
C GLY A 332 -1.55 -15.04 13.28
N ASP A 333 -1.09 -14.25 12.31
CA ASP A 333 -0.49 -14.73 11.05
C ASP A 333 0.99 -15.09 11.29
#